data_AF-A0ABD7YVA0-F1
#
_entry.id   AF-A0ABD7YVA0-F1
#
_cell.length_a   1.000
_cell.length_b   1.000
_cell.length_c   1.000
_cell.angle_alpha   90.00
_cell.angle_beta   90.00
_cell.angle_gamma   90.00
#
_symmetry.space_group_name_H-M   'P 1'
#
loop_
_entity.id
_entity.type
_entity.pdbx_description
1 polymer ?
#
loop_
_entity_poly.entity_id
_entity_poly.type
_entity_poly.pdbx_seq_one_letter_code
_entity_poly.pdbx_strand_id
1 'polypeptide(L)'
;MHAIICQENGSHYISMVFGYYRDRARSYYADYWIVWDSKKERLIKWPTFKPKKKFLEKQILIVDAEQNDWKLNQDGEGCVNFLNRNLLDSIMRENNQPQNILEQCRKIDKGYTYDEVHEIKTQKDIEDLDWITGNFHDAYIAKKKLQDDGKLYLKFEGIWGCDLEVWFWGDLEYDMSSRDSELVDDPYWFDSTIFFHDGFVYLIDEEDMTVEKITTDYCYFKARHMEYRVIPK
;
A
#
# COMPACT_ATOMS: atom_id res chain seq x y z
N MET A 1 1.34 11.53 -4.31
CA MET A 1 0.70 10.22 -4.51
C MET A 1 1.34 9.47 -5.66
N HIS A 2 2.03 8.39 -5.32
CA HIS A 2 2.72 7.50 -6.24
C HIS A 2 2.38 6.05 -5.92
N ALA A 3 2.51 5.19 -6.92
CA ALA A 3 2.15 3.79 -6.80
C ALA A 3 3.08 2.87 -7.57
N ILE A 4 3.22 1.65 -7.08
CA ILE A 4 3.71 0.51 -7.86
C ILE A 4 2.55 -0.01 -8.71
N ILE A 5 2.78 -0.10 -10.01
CA ILE A 5 1.82 -0.64 -10.96
C ILE A 5 2.22 -2.07 -11.31
N CYS A 6 1.48 -3.06 -10.81
CA CYS A 6 1.73 -4.48 -11.03
C CYS A 6 1.22 -4.90 -12.40
N GLN A 7 2.05 -5.56 -13.22
CA GLN A 7 1.70 -6.02 -14.56
C GLN A 7 1.42 -7.52 -14.59
N GLU A 8 0.65 -7.99 -15.58
CA GLU A 8 0.22 -9.40 -15.66
C GLU A 8 1.37 -10.41 -15.80
N ASN A 9 2.52 -9.97 -16.31
CA ASN A 9 3.73 -10.77 -16.47
C ASN A 9 4.63 -10.79 -15.21
N GLY A 10 4.18 -10.21 -14.10
CA GLY A 10 4.93 -10.11 -12.84
C GLY A 10 5.97 -8.99 -12.80
N SER A 11 6.12 -8.18 -13.86
CA SER A 11 6.91 -6.94 -13.78
C SER A 11 6.09 -5.81 -13.18
N HIS A 12 6.76 -4.75 -12.73
CA HIS A 12 6.13 -3.57 -12.20
C HIS A 12 6.89 -2.29 -12.58
N TYR A 13 6.23 -1.15 -12.44
CA TYR A 13 6.85 0.17 -12.61
C TYR A 13 6.23 1.17 -11.64
N ILE A 14 6.96 2.25 -11.37
CA ILE A 14 6.50 3.32 -10.50
C ILE A 14 5.81 4.40 -11.34
N SER A 15 4.62 4.80 -10.93
CA SER A 15 3.88 5.89 -11.54
C SER A 15 3.32 6.84 -10.49
N MET A 16 3.33 8.14 -10.78
CA MET A 16 2.40 9.06 -10.14
C MET A 16 0.96 8.64 -10.44
N VAL A 17 0.08 8.88 -9.48
CA VAL A 17 -1.36 8.71 -9.63
C VAL A 17 -1.99 10.08 -9.87
N PHE A 18 -2.80 10.19 -10.92
CA PHE A 18 -3.44 11.44 -11.35
C PHE A 18 -4.92 11.50 -10.99
N GLY A 19 -5.55 10.35 -10.74
CA GLY A 19 -6.94 10.28 -10.32
C GLY A 19 -7.38 8.89 -9.91
N TYR A 20 -8.48 8.84 -9.18
CA TYR A 20 -9.14 7.64 -8.68
C TYR A 20 -10.64 7.80 -8.84
N TYR A 21 -11.29 6.78 -9.41
CA TYR A 21 -12.73 6.77 -9.60
C TYR A 21 -13.31 5.40 -9.34
N ARG A 22 -14.50 5.40 -8.77
CA ARG A 22 -15.28 4.22 -8.45
C ARG A 22 -16.41 4.07 -9.47
N ASP A 23 -16.59 2.86 -9.97
CA ASP A 23 -17.73 2.50 -10.83
C ASP A 23 -18.52 1.37 -10.18
N ARG A 24 -18.84 1.58 -8.89
CA ARG A 24 -19.53 0.61 -8.01
C ARG A 24 -20.91 0.22 -8.49
N ALA A 25 -21.54 1.02 -9.36
CA ALA A 25 -22.80 0.66 -10.02
C ALA A 25 -22.66 -0.61 -10.88
N ARG A 26 -21.44 -0.94 -11.32
CA ARG A 26 -21.15 -2.14 -12.11
C ARG A 26 -20.52 -3.24 -11.28
N SER A 27 -19.49 -2.93 -10.49
CA SER A 27 -18.77 -3.89 -9.63
C SER A 27 -17.68 -3.18 -8.82
N TYR A 28 -17.24 -3.75 -7.70
CA TYR A 28 -16.00 -3.33 -7.02
C TYR A 28 -14.74 -3.56 -7.89
N TYR A 29 -14.79 -4.47 -8.87
CA TYR A 29 -13.73 -4.62 -9.88
C TYR A 29 -13.66 -3.47 -10.89
N ALA A 30 -14.65 -2.57 -10.90
CA ALA A 30 -14.72 -1.48 -11.86
C ALA A 30 -14.03 -0.20 -11.35
N ASP A 31 -13.55 -0.19 -10.11
CA ASP A 31 -12.75 0.91 -9.57
C ASP A 31 -11.41 0.99 -10.31
N TYR A 32 -11.01 2.20 -10.72
CA TYR A 32 -9.82 2.41 -11.54
C TYR A 32 -9.08 3.69 -11.16
N TRP A 33 -7.81 3.68 -11.54
CA TRP A 33 -6.86 4.74 -11.31
C TRP A 33 -6.40 5.32 -12.64
N ILE A 34 -6.00 6.59 -12.65
CA ILE A 34 -5.34 7.21 -13.78
C ILE A 34 -3.86 7.32 -13.45
N VAL A 35 -3.03 6.65 -14.24
CA VAL A 35 -1.58 6.57 -14.05
C VAL A 35 -0.87 6.77 -15.38
N TRP A 36 0.44 6.96 -15.37
CA TRP A 36 1.25 6.81 -16.58
C TRP A 36 1.21 5.37 -17.08
N ASP A 37 1.40 5.17 -18.38
CA ASP A 37 1.86 3.88 -18.87
C ASP A 37 3.33 3.63 -18.50
N SER A 38 3.80 2.39 -18.71
CA SER A 38 5.16 2.00 -18.31
C SER A 38 6.27 2.79 -19.01
N LYS A 39 5.97 3.44 -20.14
CA LYS A 39 6.89 4.31 -20.88
C LYS A 39 6.80 5.79 -20.45
N LYS A 40 5.84 6.16 -19.60
CA LYS A 40 5.51 7.54 -19.22
C LYS A 40 5.21 8.44 -20.43
N GLU A 41 4.60 7.87 -21.45
CA GLU A 41 4.24 8.55 -22.70
C GLU A 41 2.81 9.08 -22.66
N ARG A 42 1.90 8.35 -22.00
CA ARG A 42 0.47 8.69 -21.93
C ARG A 42 -0.17 8.22 -20.62
N LEU A 43 -1.30 8.82 -20.28
CA LEU A 43 -2.12 8.40 -19.16
C LEU A 43 -2.98 7.19 -19.53
N ILE A 44 -3.22 6.27 -18.61
CA ILE A 44 -4.07 5.10 -18.83
C ILE A 44 -5.02 4.88 -17.64
N LYS A 45 -6.15 4.21 -17.90
CA LYS A 45 -6.97 3.62 -16.83
C LYS A 45 -6.33 2.32 -16.38
N TRP A 46 -6.03 2.21 -15.11
CA TRP A 46 -5.50 1.00 -14.49
C TRP A 46 -6.50 0.47 -13.45
N PRO A 47 -6.95 -0.79 -13.55
CA PRO A 47 -7.93 -1.32 -12.60
C PRO A 47 -7.33 -1.46 -11.21
N THR A 48 -8.15 -1.29 -10.17
CA THR A 48 -7.70 -1.53 -8.78
C THR A 48 -7.38 -3.00 -8.56
N PHE A 49 -8.24 -3.88 -9.07
CA PHE A 49 -8.13 -5.33 -8.91
C PHE A 49 -8.10 -6.04 -10.25
N LYS A 50 -7.39 -7.17 -10.30
CA LYS A 50 -7.44 -8.07 -11.44
C LYS A 50 -8.86 -8.63 -11.61
N PRO A 51 -9.50 -8.49 -12.78
CA PRO A 51 -10.86 -8.97 -12.98
C PRO A 51 -10.96 -10.50 -12.85
N LYS A 52 -12.06 -10.98 -12.26
CA LYS A 52 -12.51 -12.39 -12.35
C LYS A 52 -11.54 -13.43 -11.76
N LYS A 53 -10.79 -13.08 -10.73
CA LYS A 53 -10.08 -14.06 -9.89
C LYS A 53 -10.93 -14.48 -8.69
N LYS A 54 -10.61 -15.67 -8.13
CA LYS A 54 -11.26 -16.20 -6.93
C LYS A 54 -10.99 -15.31 -5.70
N PHE A 55 -9.84 -14.64 -5.66
CA PHE A 55 -9.40 -13.76 -4.59
C PHE A 55 -9.08 -12.37 -5.15
N LEU A 56 -9.18 -11.35 -4.30
CA LEU A 56 -8.80 -9.98 -4.64
C LEU A 56 -7.28 -9.90 -4.85
N GLU A 57 -6.88 -9.45 -6.04
CA GLU A 57 -5.47 -9.23 -6.39
C GLU A 57 -5.34 -7.76 -6.81
N LYS A 58 -4.86 -6.90 -5.89
CA LYS A 58 -4.62 -5.49 -6.22
C LYS A 58 -3.57 -5.41 -7.34
N GLN A 59 -3.79 -4.53 -8.31
CA GLN A 59 -2.87 -4.28 -9.44
C GLN A 59 -2.14 -2.94 -9.29
N ILE A 60 -2.41 -2.23 -8.20
CA ILE A 60 -1.82 -0.94 -7.86
C ILE A 60 -1.62 -0.90 -6.35
N LEU A 61 -0.40 -0.57 -5.93
CA LEU A 61 0.00 -0.45 -4.53
C LEU A 61 0.42 1.00 -4.30
N ILE A 62 -0.35 1.76 -3.53
CA ILE A 62 -0.08 3.17 -3.25
C ILE A 62 1.08 3.25 -2.27
N VAL A 63 2.26 3.69 -2.72
CA VAL A 63 3.49 3.76 -1.90
C VAL A 63 3.79 5.16 -1.35
N ASP A 64 3.05 6.15 -1.84
CA ASP A 64 2.98 7.48 -1.28
C ASP A 64 1.51 7.91 -1.40
N ALA A 65 0.84 8.14 -0.29
CA ALA A 65 -0.55 8.54 -0.21
C ALA A 65 -0.78 10.07 -0.31
N GLU A 66 0.27 10.88 -0.53
CA GLU A 66 0.18 12.35 -0.51
C GLU A 66 -0.80 12.89 -1.56
N GLN A 67 -1.82 13.63 -1.09
CA GLN A 67 -2.94 14.11 -1.90
C GLN A 67 -3.15 15.64 -1.81
N ASN A 68 -2.19 16.42 -1.30
CA ASN A 68 -2.31 17.89 -1.17
C ASN A 68 -2.81 18.63 -2.42
N ASP A 69 -2.46 18.14 -3.62
CA ASP A 69 -2.86 18.74 -4.90
C ASP A 69 -4.14 18.15 -5.51
N TRP A 70 -4.88 17.32 -4.77
CA TRP A 70 -6.08 16.65 -5.27
C TRP A 70 -7.36 17.42 -4.96
N LYS A 71 -8.35 17.27 -5.84
CA LYS A 71 -9.75 17.65 -5.60
C LYS A 71 -10.58 16.40 -5.44
N LEU A 72 -10.90 16.05 -4.19
CA LEU A 72 -11.71 14.89 -3.84
C LEU A 72 -13.18 15.28 -3.64
N ASN A 73 -14.08 14.37 -3.98
CA ASN A 73 -15.49 14.44 -3.58
C ASN A 73 -15.69 13.80 -2.18
N GLN A 74 -16.93 13.78 -1.69
CA GLN A 74 -17.29 13.18 -0.39
C GLN A 74 -17.02 11.66 -0.32
N ASP A 75 -16.84 11.05 -1.47
CA ASP A 75 -16.68 9.62 -1.68
C ASP A 75 -15.20 9.20 -1.79
N GLY A 76 -14.27 10.17 -1.68
CA GLY A 76 -12.83 9.96 -1.86
C GLY A 76 -12.40 9.79 -3.31
N GLU A 77 -13.27 10.02 -4.29
CA GLU A 77 -12.93 10.02 -5.71
C GLU A 77 -12.46 11.41 -6.16
N GLY A 78 -11.51 11.45 -7.08
CA GLY A 78 -11.00 12.73 -7.55
C GLY A 78 -9.76 12.61 -8.41
N CYS A 79 -9.14 13.74 -8.64
CA CYS A 79 -7.92 13.86 -9.42
C CYS A 79 -7.11 15.08 -9.00
N VAL A 80 -5.89 15.18 -9.51
CA VAL A 80 -5.05 16.38 -9.34
C VAL A 80 -5.76 17.64 -9.86
N ASN A 81 -5.49 18.78 -9.24
CA ASN A 81 -6.31 20.00 -9.28
C ASN A 81 -6.53 20.64 -10.66
N PHE A 82 -5.65 20.38 -11.64
CA PHE A 82 -5.73 20.87 -13.02
C PHE A 82 -6.47 19.90 -13.97
N LEU A 83 -6.79 18.69 -13.50
CA LEU A 83 -7.62 17.72 -14.19
C LEU A 83 -9.07 17.77 -13.68
N ASN A 84 -9.96 17.09 -14.40
CA ASN A 84 -11.31 16.78 -13.94
C ASN A 84 -11.81 15.51 -14.65
N ARG A 85 -12.89 14.91 -14.12
CA ARG A 85 -13.45 13.66 -14.64
C ARG A 85 -13.85 13.75 -16.12
N ASN A 86 -14.48 14.85 -16.55
CA ASN A 86 -14.93 15.00 -17.94
C ASN A 86 -13.74 15.05 -18.92
N LEU A 87 -12.68 15.79 -18.56
CA LEU A 87 -11.46 15.83 -19.34
C LEU A 87 -10.82 14.44 -19.41
N LEU A 88 -10.66 13.77 -18.26
CA LEU A 88 -10.08 12.43 -18.17
C LEU A 88 -10.89 11.41 -19.00
N ASP A 89 -12.22 11.46 -18.96
CA ASP A 89 -13.06 10.56 -19.75
C ASP A 89 -12.98 10.85 -21.26
N SER A 90 -12.86 12.11 -21.68
CA SER A 90 -12.67 12.48 -23.09
C SER A 90 -11.32 11.98 -23.62
N ILE A 91 -10.20 12.27 -22.92
CA ILE A 91 -8.86 11.85 -23.37
C ILE A 91 -8.72 10.33 -23.45
N MET A 92 -9.42 9.59 -22.58
CA MET A 92 -9.39 8.12 -22.56
C MET A 92 -10.26 7.50 -23.66
N ARG A 93 -11.36 8.14 -24.06
CA ARG A 93 -12.24 7.65 -25.14
C ARG A 93 -11.65 7.91 -26.52
N GLU A 94 -11.08 9.09 -26.72
CA GLU A 94 -10.64 9.56 -28.03
C GLU A 94 -9.20 9.12 -28.38
N ASN A 95 -8.50 8.48 -27.42
CA ASN A 95 -7.06 8.18 -27.49
C ASN A 95 -6.22 9.41 -27.93
N ASN A 96 -6.71 10.61 -27.61
CA ASN A 96 -6.14 11.89 -27.96
C ASN A 96 -5.81 12.61 -26.66
N GLN A 97 -4.55 12.54 -26.23
CA GLN A 97 -4.10 13.15 -24.98
C GLN A 97 -3.36 14.45 -25.28
N PRO A 98 -3.95 15.62 -24.95
CA PRO A 98 -3.35 16.90 -25.27
C PRO A 98 -1.95 17.04 -24.65
N GLN A 99 -0.98 17.44 -25.47
CA GLN A 99 0.43 17.54 -25.05
C GLN A 99 0.63 18.47 -23.85
N ASN A 100 -0.14 19.57 -23.77
CA ASN A 100 -0.10 20.49 -22.63
C ASN A 100 -0.52 19.83 -21.31
N ILE A 101 -1.46 18.87 -21.34
CA ILE A 101 -1.85 18.10 -20.16
C ILE A 101 -0.74 17.13 -19.76
N LEU A 102 -0.16 16.42 -20.73
CA LEU A 102 0.96 15.50 -20.47
C LEU A 102 2.17 16.23 -19.88
N GLU A 103 2.48 17.43 -20.35
CA GLU A 103 3.54 18.27 -19.80
C GLU A 103 3.28 18.71 -18.35
N GLN A 104 2.02 19.04 -18.02
CA GLN A 104 1.64 19.33 -16.62
C GLN A 104 1.79 18.09 -15.74
N CYS A 105 1.32 16.92 -16.21
CA CYS A 105 1.50 15.64 -15.52
C CYS A 105 2.99 15.32 -15.30
N ARG A 106 3.86 15.52 -16.31
CA ARG A 106 5.31 15.30 -16.17
C ARG A 106 5.94 16.26 -15.17
N LYS A 107 5.45 17.50 -15.12
CA LYS A 107 5.95 18.52 -14.18
C LYS A 107 5.69 18.13 -12.74
N ILE A 108 4.51 17.59 -12.42
CA ILE A 108 4.16 17.17 -11.06
C ILE A 108 4.75 15.81 -10.66
N ASP A 109 5.01 14.91 -11.60
CA ASP A 109 5.71 13.64 -11.34
C ASP A 109 7.24 13.83 -11.15
N LYS A 110 7.77 15.01 -11.49
CA LYS A 110 9.22 15.25 -11.50
C LYS A 110 9.80 15.23 -10.09
N GLY A 111 10.87 14.46 -9.92
CA GLY A 111 11.70 14.46 -8.71
C GLY A 111 11.33 13.40 -7.68
N TYR A 112 10.26 12.64 -7.91
CA TYR A 112 9.96 11.47 -7.09
C TYR A 112 10.99 10.37 -7.32
N THR A 113 11.49 9.80 -6.22
CA THR A 113 12.36 8.63 -6.21
C THR A 113 11.71 7.59 -5.32
N TYR A 114 11.62 6.35 -5.80
CA TYR A 114 11.12 5.23 -5.02
C TYR A 114 12.29 4.57 -4.30
N ASP A 115 12.17 4.45 -2.97
CA ASP A 115 13.10 3.69 -2.15
C ASP A 115 12.59 2.25 -2.02
N GLU A 116 13.44 1.25 -2.19
CA GLU A 116 12.99 -0.15 -2.13
C GLU A 116 12.73 -0.60 -0.69
N VAL A 117 13.47 -0.03 0.26
CA VAL A 117 13.40 -0.32 1.69
C VAL A 117 13.09 0.98 2.43
N HIS A 118 12.01 0.97 3.20
CA HIS A 118 11.50 2.13 3.92
C HIS A 118 11.60 1.90 5.42
N GLU A 119 12.09 2.89 6.17
CA GLU A 119 12.07 2.88 7.63
C GLU A 119 10.91 3.75 8.14
N ILE A 120 10.10 3.21 9.06
CA ILE A 120 8.96 3.90 9.67
C ILE A 120 9.48 4.92 10.70
N LYS A 121 9.39 6.22 10.40
CA LYS A 121 9.89 7.33 11.25
C LYS A 121 8.83 8.36 11.61
N THR A 122 7.76 8.42 10.82
CA THR A 122 6.73 9.45 10.88
C THR A 122 5.35 8.83 10.69
N GLN A 123 4.30 9.57 11.08
CA GLN A 123 2.93 9.12 10.86
C GLN A 123 2.62 8.88 9.37
N LYS A 124 3.24 9.68 8.49
CA LYS A 124 3.10 9.52 7.04
C LYS A 124 3.64 8.17 6.56
N ASP A 125 4.74 7.68 7.13
CA ASP A 125 5.29 6.38 6.77
C ASP A 125 4.33 5.24 7.18
N ILE A 126 3.63 5.40 8.31
CA ILE A 126 2.57 4.49 8.75
C ILE A 126 1.40 4.52 7.76
N GLU A 127 0.89 5.72 7.45
CA GLU A 127 -0.21 5.88 6.50
C GLU A 127 0.12 5.25 5.14
N ASP A 128 1.33 5.48 4.63
CA ASP A 128 1.78 4.87 3.37
C ASP A 128 1.78 3.33 3.46
N LEU A 129 2.27 2.76 4.55
CA LEU A 129 2.27 1.32 4.76
C LEU A 129 0.84 0.74 4.85
N ASP A 130 -0.08 1.44 5.53
CA ASP A 130 -1.49 1.06 5.62
C ASP A 130 -2.15 1.05 4.23
N TRP A 131 -1.85 2.03 3.39
CA TRP A 131 -2.33 2.09 2.01
C TRP A 131 -1.81 0.93 1.15
N ILE A 132 -0.54 0.55 1.31
CA ILE A 132 0.08 -0.58 0.61
C ILE A 132 -0.61 -1.88 1.04
N THR A 133 -0.69 -2.12 2.35
CA THR A 133 -1.09 -3.42 2.89
C THR A 133 -2.60 -3.58 2.99
N GLY A 134 -3.36 -2.48 2.99
CA GLY A 134 -4.76 -2.51 3.41
C GLY A 134 -4.87 -2.90 4.88
N ASN A 135 -4.07 -2.24 5.72
CA ASN A 135 -3.94 -2.53 7.15
C ASN A 135 -3.65 -4.00 7.47
N PHE A 136 -2.85 -4.67 6.64
CA PHE A 136 -2.53 -6.10 6.80
C PHE A 136 -3.76 -7.03 6.82
N HIS A 137 -4.90 -6.62 6.26
CA HIS A 137 -6.08 -7.48 6.11
C HIS A 137 -5.73 -8.73 5.29
N ASP A 138 -6.14 -9.90 5.78
CA ASP A 138 -5.78 -11.24 5.26
C ASP A 138 -4.27 -11.55 5.26
N ALA A 139 -3.44 -10.74 5.91
CA ALA A 139 -2.02 -11.03 6.01
C ALA A 139 -1.77 -12.17 7.00
N TYR A 140 -0.66 -12.89 6.80
CA TYR A 140 -0.16 -13.84 7.79
C TYR A 140 1.36 -13.91 7.71
N ILE A 141 1.99 -14.31 8.82
CA ILE A 141 3.46 -14.42 8.90
C ILE A 141 3.87 -15.77 8.31
N ALA A 142 4.37 -15.77 7.07
CA ALA A 142 4.84 -16.97 6.39
C ALA A 142 6.27 -17.37 6.80
N LYS A 143 7.07 -16.42 7.29
CA LYS A 143 8.44 -16.68 7.71
C LYS A 143 8.88 -15.74 8.82
N LYS A 144 9.63 -16.29 9.77
CA LYS A 144 10.29 -15.58 10.87
C LYS A 144 11.75 -15.97 10.94
N LYS A 145 12.64 -15.00 11.17
CA LYS A 145 14.05 -15.26 11.47
C LYS A 145 14.62 -14.17 12.37
N LEU A 146 15.05 -14.52 13.58
CA LEU A 146 15.93 -13.66 14.36
C LEU A 146 17.35 -13.79 13.80
N GLN A 147 17.92 -12.68 13.37
CA GLN A 147 19.24 -12.63 12.74
C GLN A 147 20.35 -12.46 13.80
N ASP A 148 21.59 -12.79 13.43
CA ASP A 148 22.74 -12.76 14.35
C ASP A 148 23.06 -11.35 14.88
N ASP A 149 22.63 -10.31 14.16
CA ASP A 149 22.76 -8.90 14.54
C ASP A 149 21.62 -8.39 15.45
N GLY A 150 20.70 -9.28 15.85
CA GLY A 150 19.56 -8.97 16.70
C GLY A 150 18.36 -8.37 15.95
N LYS A 151 18.40 -8.24 14.62
CA LYS A 151 17.23 -7.86 13.82
C LYS A 151 16.25 -9.03 13.72
N LEU A 152 14.97 -8.78 13.96
CA LEU A 152 13.90 -9.74 13.65
C LEU A 152 13.41 -9.50 12.24
N TYR A 153 13.59 -10.47 11.35
CA TYR A 153 13.01 -10.50 10.02
C TYR A 153 11.69 -11.28 10.02
N LEU A 154 10.69 -10.72 9.35
CA LEU A 154 9.40 -11.33 9.07
C LEU A 154 9.09 -11.25 7.57
N LYS A 155 8.45 -12.29 7.03
CA LYS A 155 7.80 -12.24 5.72
C LYS A 155 6.29 -12.38 5.92
N PHE A 156 5.55 -11.37 5.54
CA PHE A 156 4.09 -11.42 5.43
C PHE A 156 3.69 -11.83 4.02
N GLU A 157 2.75 -12.75 3.94
CA GLU A 157 2.03 -13.12 2.72
C GLU A 157 0.53 -12.88 2.94
N GLY A 158 -0.30 -13.16 1.94
CA GLY A 158 -1.76 -12.97 2.02
C GLY A 158 -2.25 -11.55 1.70
N ILE A 159 -1.38 -10.54 1.86
CA ILE A 159 -1.65 -9.14 1.50
C ILE A 159 -2.09 -9.04 0.03
N TRP A 160 -3.17 -8.28 -0.21
CA TRP A 160 -3.74 -8.15 -1.55
C TRP A 160 -2.77 -7.45 -2.51
N GLY A 161 -2.17 -8.23 -3.42
CA GLY A 161 -1.32 -7.73 -4.50
C GLY A 161 0.19 -7.70 -4.21
N CYS A 162 0.63 -8.03 -2.99
CA CYS A 162 2.06 -8.12 -2.66
C CYS A 162 2.36 -9.16 -1.57
N ASP A 163 3.65 -9.42 -1.37
CA ASP A 163 4.19 -9.84 -0.08
C ASP A 163 4.90 -8.64 0.56
N LEU A 164 5.14 -8.70 1.87
CA LEU A 164 5.87 -7.68 2.60
C LEU A 164 6.98 -8.34 3.42
N GLU A 165 8.20 -7.84 3.29
CA GLU A 165 9.28 -8.15 4.23
C GLU A 165 9.38 -7.04 5.25
N VAL A 166 9.55 -7.39 6.52
CA VAL A 166 9.62 -6.44 7.64
C VAL A 166 10.79 -6.78 8.55
N TRP A 167 11.50 -5.76 9.03
CA TRP A 167 12.58 -5.88 10.00
C TRP A 167 12.31 -5.02 11.22
N PHE A 168 12.47 -5.59 12.42
CA PHE A 168 12.40 -4.86 13.69
C PHE A 168 13.72 -4.95 14.45
N TRP A 169 14.18 -3.84 15.04
CA TRP A 169 15.39 -3.85 15.87
C TRP A 169 15.48 -2.68 16.86
N GLY A 170 16.41 -2.83 17.80
CA GLY A 170 16.61 -1.91 18.93
C GLY A 170 15.53 -2.14 19.99
N ASP A 171 15.94 -2.61 21.17
CA ASP A 171 15.04 -2.92 22.28
C ASP A 171 13.82 -3.77 21.86
N LEU A 172 14.07 -4.80 21.04
CA LEU A 172 13.06 -5.65 20.44
C LEU A 172 12.28 -6.46 21.48
N GLU A 173 10.95 -6.42 21.37
CA GLU A 173 9.99 -7.19 22.16
C GLU A 173 8.83 -7.62 21.24
N TYR A 174 8.40 -8.88 21.30
CA TYR A 174 7.29 -9.38 20.49
C TYR A 174 6.67 -10.65 21.08
N ASP A 175 5.38 -10.85 20.81
CA ASP A 175 4.66 -12.10 21.02
C ASP A 175 3.88 -12.42 19.74
N MET A 176 3.94 -13.66 19.28
CA MET A 176 3.25 -14.13 18.08
C MET A 176 2.45 -15.41 18.33
N SER A 177 2.34 -15.84 19.58
CA SER A 177 1.76 -17.13 19.94
C SER A 177 0.29 -17.26 19.52
N SER A 178 -0.46 -16.16 19.44
CA SER A 178 -1.85 -16.13 19.00
C SER A 178 -2.07 -16.28 17.49
N ARG A 179 -1.01 -16.17 16.68
CA ARG A 179 -1.04 -16.26 15.19
C ARG A 179 0.05 -17.15 14.60
N ASP A 180 0.77 -17.90 15.42
CA ASP A 180 1.79 -18.83 14.94
C ASP A 180 1.13 -19.97 14.16
N SER A 181 1.38 -20.03 12.85
CA SER A 181 0.80 -21.02 11.95
C SER A 181 1.12 -22.48 12.29
N GLU A 182 2.14 -22.73 13.11
CA GLU A 182 2.43 -24.08 13.61
C GLU A 182 1.58 -24.45 14.83
N LEU A 183 0.97 -23.47 15.49
CA LEU A 183 0.26 -23.61 16.77
C LEU A 183 -1.24 -23.33 16.67
N VAL A 184 -1.70 -22.58 15.66
CA VAL A 184 -3.11 -22.18 15.50
C VAL A 184 -3.68 -22.56 14.14
N ASP A 185 -4.99 -22.80 14.11
CA ASP A 185 -5.72 -23.14 12.88
C ASP A 185 -5.91 -21.93 11.95
N ASP A 186 -5.98 -20.72 12.51
CA ASP A 186 -6.20 -19.47 11.78
C ASP A 186 -5.09 -18.45 12.07
N PRO A 187 -4.03 -18.40 11.24
CA PRO A 187 -2.93 -17.46 11.41
C PRO A 187 -3.16 -16.10 10.75
N TYR A 188 -4.33 -15.88 10.14
CA TYR A 188 -4.61 -14.68 9.35
C TYR A 188 -4.99 -13.50 10.24
N TRP A 189 -4.58 -12.32 9.79
CA TRP A 189 -4.87 -11.06 10.45
C TRP A 189 -6.14 -10.47 9.84
N PHE A 190 -7.05 -10.02 10.70
CA PHE A 190 -8.26 -9.34 10.25
C PHE A 190 -7.98 -7.87 9.93
N ASP A 191 -7.12 -7.23 10.70
CA ASP A 191 -6.65 -5.86 10.46
C ASP A 191 -5.38 -5.65 11.31
N SER A 192 -4.86 -4.43 11.38
CA SER A 192 -3.74 -4.09 12.22
C SER A 192 -3.74 -2.65 12.67
N THR A 193 -3.03 -2.39 13.77
CA THR A 193 -2.71 -1.03 14.21
C THR A 193 -1.19 -0.86 14.23
N ILE A 194 -0.71 0.23 13.65
CA ILE A 194 0.67 0.71 13.78
C ILE A 194 0.66 2.08 14.46
N PHE A 195 1.49 2.25 15.49
CA PHE A 195 1.63 3.56 16.14
C PHE A 195 2.98 3.75 16.82
N PHE A 196 3.32 5.00 17.10
CA PHE A 196 4.48 5.37 17.90
C PHE A 196 4.10 5.62 19.36
N HIS A 197 4.89 5.09 20.29
CA HIS A 197 4.76 5.40 21.73
C HIS A 197 6.11 5.28 22.43
N ASP A 198 6.48 6.28 23.25
CA ASP A 198 7.73 6.33 24.03
C ASP A 198 9.02 6.01 23.22
N GLY A 199 9.04 6.46 21.97
CA GLY A 199 10.17 6.25 21.05
C GLY A 199 10.28 4.81 20.53
N PHE A 200 9.19 4.04 20.56
CA PHE A 200 9.04 2.74 19.92
C PHE A 200 7.98 2.84 18.83
N VAL A 201 8.11 1.98 17.82
CA VAL A 201 7.06 1.63 16.87
C VAL A 201 6.44 0.31 17.30
N TYR A 202 5.11 0.25 17.22
CA TYR A 202 4.31 -0.92 17.52
C TYR A 202 3.58 -1.38 16.25
N LEU A 203 3.49 -2.69 16.03
CA LEU A 203 2.61 -3.33 15.04
C LEU A 203 1.82 -4.42 15.76
N ILE A 204 0.49 -4.38 15.69
CA ILE A 204 -0.41 -5.34 16.36
C ILE A 204 -1.48 -5.82 15.37
N ASP A 205 -1.88 -7.08 15.47
CA ASP A 205 -2.89 -7.75 14.63
C ASP A 205 -4.36 -7.45 15.01
N GLU A 206 -4.66 -6.20 15.38
CA GLU A 206 -6.00 -5.75 15.78
C GLU A 206 -6.18 -4.24 15.50
N GLU A 207 -7.42 -3.79 15.32
CA GLU A 207 -7.79 -2.38 15.12
C GLU A 207 -7.79 -1.57 16.44
N ASP A 208 -7.63 -0.24 16.32
CA ASP A 208 -7.79 0.72 17.41
C ASP A 208 -6.97 0.40 18.69
N MET A 209 -5.78 -0.19 18.53
CA MET A 209 -4.94 -0.60 19.64
C MET A 209 -4.19 0.57 20.30
N THR A 210 -3.99 0.46 21.60
CA THR A 210 -3.10 1.32 22.40
C THR A 210 -2.24 0.44 23.30
N VAL A 211 -1.16 0.99 23.87
CA VAL A 211 -0.23 0.22 24.70
C VAL A 211 -0.94 -0.51 25.85
N GLU A 212 -1.94 0.12 26.46
CA GLU A 212 -2.68 -0.44 27.61
C GLU A 212 -3.59 -1.61 27.23
N LYS A 213 -3.94 -1.75 25.94
CA LYS A 213 -4.78 -2.84 25.43
C LYS A 213 -3.98 -4.07 25.01
N ILE A 214 -2.65 -3.95 24.87
CA ILE A 214 -1.80 -5.07 24.42
C ILE A 214 -1.78 -6.14 25.51
N THR A 215 -2.29 -7.32 25.17
CA THR A 215 -2.24 -8.53 25.99
C THR A 215 -1.57 -9.67 25.19
N THR A 216 -1.42 -10.84 25.81
CA THR A 216 -0.92 -12.06 25.16
C THR A 216 -1.89 -12.66 24.15
N ASP A 217 -3.11 -12.13 24.03
CA ASP A 217 -4.11 -12.63 23.07
C ASP A 217 -3.85 -12.13 21.65
N TYR A 218 -2.94 -11.15 21.50
CA TYR A 218 -2.61 -10.49 20.25
C TYR A 218 -1.18 -10.83 19.79
N CYS A 219 -1.00 -10.86 18.47
CA CYS A 219 0.30 -10.89 17.85
C CYS A 219 0.80 -9.44 17.77
N TYR A 220 1.92 -9.15 18.44
CA TYR A 220 2.47 -7.80 18.45
C TYR A 220 3.99 -7.78 18.32
N PHE A 221 4.48 -6.67 17.77
CA PHE A 221 5.88 -6.34 17.66
C PHE A 221 6.10 -4.93 18.20
N LYS A 222 7.16 -4.76 18.98
CA LYS A 222 7.62 -3.48 19.54
C LYS A 222 9.12 -3.38 19.35
N ALA A 223 9.57 -2.28 18.78
CA ALA A 223 11.00 -2.01 18.62
C ALA A 223 11.26 -0.50 18.48
N ARG A 224 12.53 -0.09 18.56
CA ARG A 224 12.94 1.29 18.27
C ARG A 224 12.84 1.63 16.79
N HIS A 225 12.99 0.62 15.95
CA HIS A 225 13.01 0.77 14.50
C HIS A 225 12.22 -0.34 13.81
N MET A 226 11.58 0.03 12.71
CA MET A 226 10.89 -0.87 11.80
C MET A 226 11.23 -0.47 10.36
N GLU A 227 11.68 -1.42 9.56
CA GLU A 227 11.84 -1.29 8.11
C GLU A 227 10.89 -2.24 7.38
N TYR A 228 10.46 -1.87 6.19
CA TYR A 228 9.74 -2.77 5.30
C TYR A 228 10.21 -2.68 3.86
N ARG A 229 9.97 -3.76 3.12
CA ARG A 229 10.15 -3.86 1.67
C ARG A 229 8.94 -4.52 1.03
N VAL A 230 8.38 -3.88 0.01
CA VAL A 230 7.25 -4.39 -0.76
C VAL A 230 7.76 -5.34 -1.85
N ILE A 231 7.14 -6.50 -1.98
CA ILE A 231 7.37 -7.46 -3.08
C ILE A 231 6.09 -7.56 -3.90
N PRO A 232 5.97 -6.82 -5.01
CA PRO A 232 4.78 -6.85 -5.87
C PRO A 232 4.54 -8.22 -6.51
N LYS A 233 3.27 -8.62 -6.65
CA LYS A 233 2.85 -9.88 -7.31
C LYS A 233 2.31 -9.67 -8.72
#